data_AF-A0A3D5UZ64-F1
#
_entry.id   AF-A0A3D5UZ64-F1
#
_cell.length_a   1.000
_cell.length_b   1.000
_cell.length_c   1.000
_cell.angle_alpha   90.00
_cell.angle_beta   90.00
_cell.angle_gamma   90.00
#
_symmetry.space_group_name_H-M   'P 1'
#
loop_
_entity.id
_entity.type
_entity.pdbx_description
1 polymer ?
#
loop_
_entity_poly.entity_id
_entity_poly.type
_entity_poly.pdbx_seq_one_letter_code
_entity_poly.pdbx_strand_id
1 'polypeptide(L)' 'MIQKNWEELIKPNKLEINPGHDAQRFATVIAEPLERGFGLTLGNALRRVL' A
#
# COMPACT_ATOMS: atom_id res chain seq x y z
N MET A 1 12.55 11.87 25.14
CA MET A 1 11.91 10.67 24.53
C MET A 1 10.99 11.10 23.39
N ILE A 2 11.52 11.27 22.16
CA ILE A 2 10.75 11.61 20.92
C ILE A 2 11.32 10.86 19.69
N GLN A 3 12.16 9.84 19.91
CA GLN A 3 13.10 9.35 18.89
C GLN A 3 12.61 8.13 18.08
N LYS A 4 11.31 7.83 18.01
CA LYS A 4 10.80 6.60 17.36
C LYS A 4 10.12 6.75 16.00
N ASN A 5 9.63 7.94 15.64
CA ASN A 5 8.83 8.12 14.41
C ASN A 5 9.66 8.26 13.11
N TRP A 6 10.99 8.19 13.19
CA TRP A 6 11.88 8.41 12.04
C TRP A 6 12.83 7.22 11.79
N GLU A 7 12.85 6.21 12.67
CA GLU A 7 13.75 5.05 12.55
C GLU A 7 13.11 3.88 11.77
N GLU A 8 11.78 3.73 11.78
CA GLU A 8 11.10 2.65 11.08
C GLU A 8 9.83 3.15 10.39
N LEU A 9 9.66 2.76 9.12
CA LEU A 9 8.40 2.96 8.39
C LEU A 9 7.32 2.06 9.00
N ILE A 10 6.10 2.58 9.16
CA ILE A 10 4.92 1.74 9.36
C ILE A 10 4.86 0.73 8.20
N LYS A 11 5.02 -0.55 8.53
CA LYS A 11 4.78 -1.64 7.59
C LYS A 11 3.26 -1.81 7.45
N PRO A 12 2.72 -1.84 6.22
CA PRO A 12 1.30 -2.15 6.05
C PRO A 12 0.99 -3.52 6.65
N ASN A 13 -0.22 -3.68 7.17
CA ASN A 13 -0.72 -4.97 7.65
C ASN A 13 -0.85 -5.96 6.47
N LYS A 14 -1.46 -7.13 6.71
CA LYS A 14 -1.82 -8.05 5.64
C LYS A 14 -2.60 -7.30 4.55
N LEU A 15 -2.10 -7.38 3.33
CA LEU A 15 -2.71 -6.80 2.14
C LEU A 15 -4.15 -7.33 1.98
N GLU A 16 -5.12 -6.43 1.88
CA GLU A 16 -6.49 -6.80 1.59
C GLU A 16 -6.69 -6.83 0.08
N ILE A 17 -7.26 -7.93 -0.41
CA ILE A 17 -7.50 -8.16 -1.83
C ILE A 17 -8.99 -8.42 -2.00
N ASN A 18 -9.67 -7.49 -2.66
CA ASN A 18 -11.07 -7.57 -2.99
C ASN A 18 -11.19 -8.00 -4.47
N PRO A 19 -11.66 -9.22 -4.77
CA PRO A 19 -11.82 -9.67 -6.14
C PRO A 19 -12.88 -8.81 -6.86
N GLY A 20 -12.64 -8.53 -8.15
CA GLY A 20 -13.62 -7.87 -9.01
C GLY A 20 -14.69 -8.85 -9.52
N HIS A 21 -15.58 -8.35 -10.40
CA HIS A 21 -16.64 -9.18 -11.00
C HIS A 21 -16.11 -10.42 -11.72
N ASP A 22 -14.99 -10.28 -12.44
CA ASP A 22 -14.19 -11.42 -12.93
C ASP A 22 -12.87 -11.46 -12.15
N ALA A 23 -12.80 -12.34 -11.15
CA ALA A 23 -11.67 -12.47 -10.24
C ALA A 23 -10.36 -12.90 -10.94
N GLN A 24 -10.42 -13.43 -12.17
CA GLN A 24 -9.22 -13.76 -12.95
C GLN A 24 -8.62 -12.54 -13.66
N ARG A 25 -9.41 -11.47 -13.81
CA ARG A 25 -9.01 -10.28 -14.59
C ARG A 25 -8.92 -9.01 -13.75
N PHE A 26 -9.72 -8.90 -12.71
CA PHE A 26 -9.85 -7.68 -11.92
C PHE A 26 -9.79 -7.97 -10.44
N ALA A 27 -9.05 -7.14 -9.72
CA ALA A 27 -9.04 -7.11 -8.26
C ALA A 27 -8.70 -5.69 -7.80
N THR A 28 -9.21 -5.32 -6.62
CA THR A 28 -8.86 -4.11 -5.90
C THR A 28 -7.96 -4.50 -4.73
N VAL A 29 -6.81 -3.86 -4.62
CA VAL A 29 -5.82 -4.13 -3.59
C VAL A 29 -5.74 -2.93 -2.65
N ILE A 30 -5.87 -3.17 -1.34
CA ILE A 30 -5.84 -2.12 -0.31
C ILE A 30 -4.64 -2.38 0.60
N ALA A 31 -3.74 -1.40 0.66
CA ALA A 31 -2.54 -1.43 1.50
C ALA A 31 -2.63 -0.31 2.54
N GLU A 32 -2.92 -0.67 3.78
CA GLU A 32 -2.95 0.25 4.91
C GLU A 32 -2.51 -0.46 6.22
N PRO A 33 -2.02 0.28 7.23
CA PRO A 33 -1.68 1.71 7.20
C PRO A 33 -0.40 2.00 6.41
N LEU A 34 -0.32 3.20 5.82
CA LEU A 34 0.89 3.71 5.15
C LEU A 34 1.31 5.03 5.79
N GLU A 35 2.63 5.24 5.81
CA GLU A 35 3.19 6.54 6.17
C GLU A 35 2.65 7.66 5.29
N ARG A 36 2.50 8.85 5.89
CA ARG A 36 2.00 10.02 5.15
C ARG A 36 2.89 10.28 3.92
N GLY A 37 2.27 10.30 2.74
CA GLY A 37 2.96 10.53 1.46
C GLY A 37 3.48 9.27 0.76
N PHE A 38 3.57 8.12 1.45
CA PHE A 38 4.01 6.87 0.83
C PHE A 38 2.99 6.31 -0.16
N GLY A 39 1.69 6.57 0.02
CA GLY A 39 0.65 6.16 -0.92
C GLY A 39 0.88 6.69 -2.34
N LEU A 40 1.32 7.94 -2.49
CA LEU A 40 1.64 8.53 -3.80
C LEU A 40 2.89 7.89 -4.41
N THR A 41 3.92 7.65 -3.58
CA THR A 41 5.18 7.03 -4.01
C THR A 41 4.94 5.61 -4.55
N LEU A 42 4.25 4.77 -3.77
CA LEU A 42 3.92 3.41 -4.16
C LEU A 42 2.95 3.37 -5.36
N GLY A 43 1.89 4.17 -5.34
CA GLY A 43 0.91 4.22 -6.42
C GLY A 43 1.53 4.66 -7.76
N ASN A 44 2.40 5.67 -7.75
CA ASN A 44 3.11 6.09 -8.95
C ASN A 44 4.12 5.05 -9.45
N ALA A 45 4.82 4.36 -8.55
CA ALA A 45 5.76 3.31 -8.93
C ALA A 45 5.03 2.13 -9.58
N LEU A 46 3.98 1.61 -8.94
CA LEU A 46 3.20 0.48 -9.43
C LEU A 46 2.55 0.78 -10.78
N ARG A 47 1.91 1.94 -10.95
CA ARG A 47 1.27 2.36 -12.21
C ARG A 47 2.25 2.47 -13.40
N ARG A 48 3.55 2.61 -13.14
CA ARG A 48 4.57 2.73 -14.20
C ARG A 48 5.18 1.40 -14.59
N VAL A 49 5.11 0.40 -13.71
CA VAL A 49 5.79 -0.89 -13.88
C VAL A 49 4.81 -1.99 -14.25
N LEU A 50 3.60 -1.96 -13.66
CA LEU A 50 2.49 -2.85 -14.01
C LEU A 50 1.71 -2.26 -15.19
#